data_AF-A0A517SLW3-F1
#
_entry.id   AF-A0A517SLW3-F1
#
_cell.length_a   1.000
_cell.length_b   1.000
_cell.length_c   1.000
_cell.angle_alpha   90.00
_cell.angle_beta   90.00
_cell.angle_gamma   90.00
#
_symmetry.space_group_name_H-M   'P 1'
#
loop_
_entity.id
_entity.type
_entity.pdbx_description
1 polymer ?
#
loop_
_entity_poly.entity_id
_entity_poly.type
_entity_poly.pdbx_seq_one_letter_code
_entity_poly.pdbx_strand_id
1 'polypeptide(L)'
;MRLEERMYSETDTQKVIECALHSGWHLDKAHAMYELALRALKDHSLLGVAWNCIGNEIVVATRQGPPLGQPAAAALLDAGQGEVERALAGVMQNWSIEQQRDLFLGSVEKSERYGLVSRLISSFGFTPKVEINKDGSIN
;
A
#
# COMPACT_ATOMS: atom_id res chain seq x y z
N MET A 1 17.92 -3.26 15.32
CA MET A 1 18.54 -2.30 14.39
C MET A 1 18.16 -0.91 14.85
N ARG A 2 19.11 -0.07 15.25
CA ARG A 2 18.78 1.35 15.51
C ARG A 2 18.38 1.97 14.17
N LEU A 3 17.33 2.77 14.20
CA LEU A 3 16.79 3.59 13.10
C LEU A 3 17.78 4.68 12.62
N GLU A 4 19.07 4.50 12.86
CA GLU A 4 20.10 5.56 12.81
C GLU A 4 20.60 5.89 11.40
N GLU A 5 19.98 5.36 10.35
CA GLU A 5 19.97 5.97 9.02
C GLU A 5 18.85 5.30 8.21
N ARG A 6 17.62 5.82 8.33
CA ARG A 6 16.61 5.57 7.29
C ARG A 6 17.26 6.04 5.99
N MET A 7 17.62 5.12 5.11
CA MET A 7 18.43 5.36 3.89
C MET A 7 17.99 6.59 3.08
N TYR A 8 16.68 6.89 3.11
CA TYR A 8 16.09 8.03 2.43
C TYR A 8 15.58 9.14 3.34
N SER A 9 15.77 9.10 4.66
CA SER A 9 15.21 10.10 5.59
C SER A 9 15.67 11.53 5.33
N GLU A 10 16.91 11.72 4.91
CA GLU A 10 17.47 13.04 4.54
C GLU A 10 17.37 13.33 3.04
N THR A 11 16.84 12.38 2.25
CA THR A 11 16.71 12.54 0.79
C THR A 11 15.50 13.42 0.45
N ASP A 12 15.64 14.26 -0.58
CA ASP A 12 14.53 15.07 -1.09
C ASP A 12 13.33 14.21 -1.52
N THR A 13 12.10 14.71 -1.28
CA THR A 13 10.86 13.94 -1.56
C THR A 13 10.72 13.59 -3.03
N GLN A 14 11.10 14.48 -3.95
CA GLN A 14 11.03 14.18 -5.38
C GLN A 14 11.96 13.00 -5.72
N LYS A 15 13.14 12.95 -5.10
CA LYS A 15 14.08 11.86 -5.32
C LYS A 15 13.59 10.53 -4.73
N VAL A 16 12.91 10.56 -3.58
CA VAL A 16 12.25 9.37 -3.02
C VAL A 16 11.16 8.85 -3.96
N ILE A 17 10.36 9.74 -4.54
CA ILE A 17 9.32 9.37 -5.53
C ILE A 17 9.97 8.75 -6.78
N GLU A 18 11.04 9.34 -7.31
CA GLU A 18 11.78 8.77 -8.46
C GLU A 18 12.27 7.35 -8.17
N CYS A 19 12.89 7.12 -7.01
CA CYS A 19 13.37 5.80 -6.61
C CYS A 19 12.22 4.80 -6.41
N ALA A 20 11.10 5.23 -5.80
CA ALA A 20 9.92 4.41 -5.59
C ALA A 20 9.22 4.01 -6.90
N LEU A 21 9.40 4.78 -7.98
CA LEU A 21 8.84 4.50 -9.30
C LEU A 21 9.80 3.73 -10.23
N HIS A 22 11.07 3.57 -9.84
CA HIS A 22 12.11 3.05 -10.73
C HIS A 22 11.81 1.61 -11.20
N SER A 23 12.04 1.33 -12.49
CA SER A 23 11.94 -0.02 -13.04
C SER A 23 13.23 -0.81 -12.76
N GLY A 24 13.11 -2.01 -12.20
CA GLY A 24 14.25 -2.94 -12.06
C GLY A 24 15.16 -2.76 -10.84
N TRP A 25 14.99 -1.74 -10.01
CA TRP A 25 15.65 -1.67 -8.69
C TRP A 25 14.71 -2.27 -7.67
N HIS A 26 15.11 -3.34 -6.97
CA HIS A 26 14.20 -4.05 -6.07
C HIS A 26 14.36 -3.61 -4.60
N LEU A 27 15.58 -3.60 -4.07
CA LEU A 27 15.82 -3.24 -2.66
C LEU A 27 15.65 -1.74 -2.41
N ASP A 28 16.28 -0.90 -3.23
CA ASP A 28 16.21 0.56 -3.10
C ASP A 28 14.78 1.07 -3.29
N LYS A 29 14.05 0.47 -4.22
CA LYS A 29 12.64 0.78 -4.47
C LYS A 29 11.76 0.42 -3.27
N ALA A 30 11.95 -0.74 -2.67
CA ALA A 30 11.20 -1.13 -1.47
C ALA A 30 11.43 -0.15 -0.30
N HIS A 31 12.69 0.24 -0.07
CA HIS A 31 13.02 1.25 0.94
C HIS A 31 12.43 2.63 0.61
N ALA A 32 12.49 3.05 -0.65
CA ALA A 32 11.93 4.32 -1.11
C ALA A 32 10.39 4.34 -0.98
N MET A 33 9.70 3.26 -1.33
CA MET A 33 8.24 3.15 -1.15
C MET A 33 7.85 3.18 0.33
N TYR A 34 8.62 2.49 1.19
CA TYR A 34 8.38 2.53 2.63
C TYR A 34 8.60 3.93 3.21
N GLU A 35 9.69 4.61 2.81
CA GLU A 35 9.93 6.00 3.18
C GLU A 35 8.79 6.92 2.71
N LEU A 36 8.35 6.76 1.46
CA LEU A 36 7.25 7.54 0.88
C LEU A 36 5.94 7.33 1.67
N ALA A 37 5.63 6.10 2.07
CA ALA A 37 4.49 5.81 2.95
C ALA A 37 4.59 6.56 4.28
N LEU A 38 5.74 6.50 4.95
CA LEU A 38 5.95 7.21 6.22
C LEU A 38 5.88 8.73 6.08
N ARG A 39 6.30 9.29 4.93
CA ARG A 39 6.12 10.72 4.62
C ARG A 39 4.67 11.04 4.34
N ALA A 40 3.96 10.18 3.61
CA ALA A 40 2.55 10.36 3.30
C ALA A 40 1.66 10.32 4.55
N LEU A 41 2.08 9.64 5.63
CA LEU A 41 1.42 9.73 6.94
C LEU A 41 1.55 11.10 7.62
N LYS A 42 2.56 11.91 7.23
CA LYS A 42 2.77 13.28 7.73
C LYS A 42 2.22 14.34 6.77
N ASP A 43 2.31 14.07 5.47
CA ASP A 43 1.80 14.92 4.39
C ASP A 43 0.85 14.11 3.50
N HIS A 44 -0.46 14.25 3.78
CA HIS A 44 -1.51 13.49 3.11
C HIS A 44 -1.61 13.78 1.61
N SER A 45 -1.02 14.87 1.11
CA SER A 45 -0.98 15.15 -0.34
C SER A 45 -0.21 14.09 -1.13
N LEU A 46 0.68 13.35 -0.46
CA LEU A 46 1.50 12.29 -1.06
C LEU A 46 0.80 10.93 -1.10
N LEU A 47 -0.34 10.75 -0.41
CA LEU A 47 -1.00 9.44 -0.27
C LEU A 47 -1.39 8.84 -1.62
N GLY A 48 -1.87 9.65 -2.56
CA GLY A 48 -2.22 9.19 -3.90
C GLY A 48 -1.00 8.63 -4.66
N VAL A 49 0.15 9.31 -4.56
CA VAL A 49 1.40 8.86 -5.19
C VAL A 49 1.92 7.60 -4.51
N ALA A 50 1.90 7.56 -3.17
CA ALA A 50 2.32 6.40 -2.39
C ALA A 50 1.51 5.15 -2.76
N TRP A 51 0.17 5.26 -2.77
CA TRP A 51 -0.70 4.14 -3.13
C TRP A 51 -0.50 3.66 -4.56
N ASN A 52 -0.29 4.57 -5.52
CA ASN A 52 0.01 4.16 -6.89
C ASN A 52 1.34 3.39 -7.00
N CYS A 53 2.39 3.83 -6.31
CA CYS A 53 3.67 3.10 -6.27
C CYS A 53 3.49 1.70 -5.68
N ILE A 54 2.77 1.62 -4.56
CA ILE A 54 2.47 0.36 -3.87
C ILE A 54 1.68 -0.58 -4.78
N GLY A 55 0.59 -0.12 -5.40
CA GLY A 55 -0.26 -0.95 -6.26
C GLY A 55 0.52 -1.59 -7.41
N ASN A 56 1.48 -0.87 -7.99
CA ASN A 56 2.33 -1.40 -9.07
C ASN A 56 3.27 -2.54 -8.61
N GLU A 57 3.53 -2.65 -7.31
CA GLU A 57 4.50 -3.58 -6.71
C GLU A 57 3.89 -4.49 -5.62
N ILE A 58 2.56 -4.51 -5.51
CA ILE A 58 1.84 -5.32 -4.50
C ILE A 58 1.50 -6.72 -5.02
N VAL A 59 1.52 -6.92 -6.35
CA VAL A 59 1.19 -8.21 -6.96
C VAL A 59 2.26 -9.22 -6.60
N VAL A 60 1.83 -10.37 -6.09
CA VAL A 60 2.68 -11.53 -5.82
C VAL A 60 3.10 -12.15 -7.14
N ALA A 61 4.19 -11.63 -7.72
CA ALA A 61 4.95 -12.39 -8.70
C ALA A 61 5.64 -13.56 -7.98
N THR A 62 5.84 -14.68 -8.66
CA THR A 62 6.52 -15.92 -8.20
C THR A 62 7.99 -15.77 -7.75
N ARG A 63 8.40 -14.55 -7.37
CA ARG A 63 9.70 -14.22 -6.77
C ARG A 63 9.73 -14.68 -5.31
N GLN A 64 10.90 -15.12 -4.85
CA GLN A 64 11.11 -15.48 -3.46
C GLN A 64 11.04 -14.22 -2.59
N GLY A 65 9.96 -14.06 -1.83
CA GLY A 65 9.79 -12.98 -0.85
C GLY A 65 8.43 -12.27 -0.94
N PRO A 66 8.08 -11.45 0.07
CA PRO A 66 6.89 -10.61 0.01
C PRO A 66 7.00 -9.58 -1.14
N PRO A 67 5.88 -9.22 -1.80
CA PRO A 67 5.84 -8.11 -2.76
C PRO A 67 6.47 -6.83 -2.20
N LEU A 68 7.19 -6.08 -3.04
CA LEU A 68 7.94 -4.91 -2.60
C LEU A 68 7.04 -3.83 -2.00
N GLY A 69 5.79 -3.72 -2.46
CA GLY A 69 4.81 -2.77 -1.95
C GLY A 69 4.18 -3.17 -0.60
N GLN A 70 4.28 -4.44 -0.18
CA GLN A 70 3.56 -4.96 0.99
C GLN A 70 3.97 -4.28 2.32
N PRO A 71 5.26 -4.05 2.63
CA PRO A 71 5.64 -3.38 3.87
C PRO A 71 5.15 -1.92 3.94
N ALA A 72 5.14 -1.22 2.81
CA ALA A 72 4.66 0.16 2.73
C ALA A 72 3.13 0.22 2.87
N ALA A 73 2.40 -0.73 2.26
CA ALA A 73 0.96 -0.87 2.41
C ALA A 73 0.56 -1.12 3.88
N ALA A 74 1.23 -2.07 4.54
CA ALA A 74 1.00 -2.38 5.95
C ALA A 74 1.21 -1.14 6.83
N ALA A 75 2.32 -0.41 6.65
CA ALA A 75 2.59 0.80 7.42
C ALA A 75 1.52 1.90 7.26
N LEU A 76 0.94 2.04 6.07
CA LEU A 76 -0.17 2.97 5.83
C LEU A 76 -1.45 2.50 6.54
N LEU A 77 -1.80 1.22 6.41
CA LEU A 77 -3.02 0.65 7.00
C LEU A 77 -2.97 0.62 8.54
N ASP A 78 -1.83 0.24 9.11
CA ASP A 78 -1.60 0.18 10.56
C ASP A 78 -1.73 1.54 11.24
N ALA A 79 -1.56 2.64 10.49
CA ALA A 79 -1.77 3.98 11.01
C ALA A 79 -3.24 4.26 11.36
N GLY A 80 -4.19 3.50 10.81
CA GLY A 80 -5.62 3.58 11.16
C GLY A 80 -6.29 4.92 10.85
N GLN A 81 -5.75 5.71 9.92
CA GLN A 81 -6.24 7.04 9.58
C GLN A 81 -7.28 6.98 8.45
N GLY A 82 -8.44 7.62 8.63
CA GLY A 82 -9.49 7.64 7.60
C GLY A 82 -9.09 8.31 6.27
N GLU A 83 -8.15 9.27 6.29
CA GLU A 83 -7.58 9.88 5.09
C GLU A 83 -6.78 8.87 4.25
N VAL A 84 -6.08 7.96 4.91
CA VAL A 84 -5.32 6.88 4.25
C VAL A 84 -6.28 5.91 3.56
N GLU A 85 -7.34 5.49 4.25
CA GLU A 85 -8.37 4.62 3.69
C GLU A 85 -9.14 5.29 2.53
N ARG A 86 -9.43 6.59 2.64
CA ARG A 86 -10.05 7.37 1.56
C ARG A 86 -9.16 7.42 0.33
N ALA A 87 -7.87 7.73 0.50
CA ALA A 87 -6.92 7.76 -0.59
C ALA A 87 -6.72 6.38 -1.22
N LEU A 88 -6.68 5.32 -0.41
CA LEU A 88 -6.65 3.94 -0.87
C LEU A 88 -7.86 3.64 -1.75
N ALA A 89 -9.08 3.89 -1.25
CA ALA A 89 -10.32 3.67 -2.00
C ALA A 89 -10.28 4.38 -3.36
N GLY A 90 -9.85 5.64 -3.42
CA GLY A 90 -9.78 6.41 -4.66
C GLY A 90 -8.81 5.82 -5.69
N VAL A 91 -7.62 5.39 -5.27
CA VAL A 91 -6.60 4.82 -6.16
C VAL A 91 -6.95 3.38 -6.55
N MET A 92 -7.45 2.59 -5.60
CA MET A 92 -7.73 1.16 -5.74
C MET A 92 -8.86 0.86 -6.72
N GLN A 93 -9.74 1.82 -7.04
CA GLN A 93 -10.74 1.70 -8.11
C GLN A 93 -10.10 1.34 -9.46
N ASN A 94 -8.91 1.88 -9.73
CA ASN A 94 -8.19 1.67 -10.98
C ASN A 94 -7.30 0.43 -10.98
N TRP A 95 -7.14 -0.24 -9.83
CA TRP A 95 -6.30 -1.42 -9.71
C TRP A 95 -6.90 -2.65 -10.39
N SER A 96 -6.05 -3.56 -10.85
CA SER A 96 -6.45 -4.87 -11.33
C SER A 96 -7.02 -5.73 -10.20
N ILE A 97 -7.69 -6.83 -10.55
CA ILE A 97 -8.19 -7.79 -9.56
C ILE A 97 -7.04 -8.35 -8.72
N GLU A 98 -5.90 -8.67 -9.35
CA GLU A 98 -4.72 -9.22 -8.69
C GLU A 98 -4.13 -8.25 -7.68
N GLN A 99 -4.01 -6.97 -8.05
CA GLN A 99 -3.54 -5.92 -7.14
C GLN A 99 -4.45 -5.77 -5.92
N GLN A 100 -5.77 -5.78 -6.13
CA GLN A 100 -6.73 -5.70 -5.03
C GLN A 100 -6.63 -6.93 -4.12
N ARG A 101 -6.64 -8.14 -4.71
CA ARG A 101 -6.54 -9.41 -3.99
C ARG A 101 -5.28 -9.47 -3.15
N ASP A 102 -4.13 -9.14 -3.74
CA ASP A 102 -2.82 -9.32 -3.10
C ASP A 102 -2.58 -8.26 -2.00
N LEU A 103 -3.18 -7.06 -2.11
CA LEU A 103 -3.23 -6.11 -1.00
C LEU A 103 -3.92 -6.73 0.22
N PHE A 104 -5.13 -7.28 0.05
CA PHE A 104 -5.88 -7.86 1.15
C PHE A 104 -5.21 -9.14 1.68
N LEU A 105 -4.63 -9.98 0.82
CA LEU A 105 -3.92 -11.19 1.24
C LEU A 105 -2.66 -10.88 2.02
N GLY A 106 -1.87 -9.89 1.56
CA GLY A 106 -0.54 -9.60 2.11
C GLY A 106 -0.54 -8.55 3.22
N SER A 107 -1.39 -7.53 3.15
CA SER A 107 -1.26 -6.33 3.98
C SER A 107 -2.37 -6.17 5.01
N VAL A 108 -3.36 -7.07 5.03
CA VAL A 108 -4.52 -7.01 5.93
C VAL A 108 -4.71 -8.36 6.61
N GLU A 109 -4.79 -8.35 7.94
CA GLU A 109 -5.10 -9.55 8.71
C GLU A 109 -6.43 -10.16 8.28
N LYS A 110 -6.51 -11.50 8.22
CA LYS A 110 -7.70 -12.20 7.71
C LYS A 110 -8.98 -11.73 8.42
N SER A 111 -8.95 -11.62 9.75
CA SER A 111 -10.07 -11.15 10.58
C SER A 111 -10.54 -9.73 10.25
N GLU A 112 -9.68 -8.89 9.68
CA GLU A 112 -9.95 -7.48 9.46
C GLU A 112 -10.38 -7.15 8.03
N ARG A 113 -10.09 -8.03 7.06
CA ARG A 113 -10.36 -7.81 5.62
C ARG A 113 -11.80 -7.40 5.34
N TYR A 114 -12.77 -8.11 5.93
CA TYR A 114 -14.18 -7.81 5.73
C TYR A 114 -14.56 -6.44 6.30
N GLY A 115 -14.02 -6.12 7.48
CA GLY A 115 -14.23 -4.82 8.13
C GLY A 115 -13.68 -3.69 7.29
N LEU A 116 -12.45 -3.82 6.80
CA LEU A 116 -11.80 -2.83 5.94
C LEU A 116 -12.59 -2.62 4.65
N VAL A 117 -12.88 -3.68 3.88
CA VAL A 117 -13.60 -3.51 2.61
C VAL A 117 -14.99 -2.90 2.81
N SER A 118 -15.68 -3.27 3.90
CA SER A 118 -16.99 -2.69 4.25
C SER A 118 -16.88 -1.20 4.54
N ARG A 119 -15.83 -0.74 5.24
CA ARG A 119 -15.56 0.70 5.45
C ARG A 119 -15.27 1.40 4.13
N LEU A 120 -14.43 0.83 3.28
CA LEU A 120 -14.11 1.42 1.97
C LEU A 120 -15.35 1.59 1.09
N ILE A 121 -16.23 0.59 1.05
CA ILE A 121 -17.49 0.65 0.29
C ILE A 121 -18.42 1.72 0.90
N SER A 122 -18.74 1.59 2.19
CA SER A 122 -19.77 2.40 2.84
C SER A 122 -19.37 3.87 3.02
N SER A 123 -18.10 4.14 3.29
CA SER A 123 -17.62 5.48 3.63
C SER A 123 -17.05 6.23 2.43
N PHE A 124 -16.53 5.51 1.42
CA PHE A 124 -15.78 6.12 0.30
C PHE A 124 -16.29 5.67 -1.08
N GLY A 125 -17.35 4.87 -1.16
CA GLY A 125 -17.93 4.43 -2.43
C GLY A 125 -17.01 3.51 -3.23
N PHE A 126 -16.12 2.77 -2.56
CA PHE A 126 -15.26 1.79 -3.23
C PHE A 126 -16.09 0.66 -3.85
N THR A 127 -15.76 0.29 -5.09
CA THR A 127 -16.39 -0.85 -5.78
C THR A 127 -15.35 -1.97 -5.92
N PRO A 128 -15.32 -2.93 -4.99
CA PRO A 128 -14.32 -4.00 -5.03
C PRO A 128 -14.53 -4.88 -6.27
N LYS A 129 -13.40 -5.31 -6.85
CA LYS A 129 -13.36 -6.30 -7.95
C LYS A 129 -13.09 -7.71 -7.43
N VAL A 130 -12.79 -7.84 -6.14
CA VAL A 130 -12.61 -9.09 -5.40
C VAL A 130 -13.75 -9.27 -4.41
N GLU A 131 -14.19 -10.51 -4.20
CA GLU A 131 -15.21 -10.80 -3.19
C GLU A 131 -14.53 -11.16 -1.87
N ILE A 132 -14.87 -10.44 -0.79
CA ILE A 132 -14.36 -10.72 0.55
C ILE A 132 -15.54 -11.13 1.42
N ASN A 133 -15.51 -12.38 1.90
CA ASN A 133 -16.53 -12.93 2.77
C ASN A 133 -16.42 -12.40 4.19
N LYS A 134 -17.49 -12.58 4.98
CA LYS A 134 -17.53 -12.17 6.39
C LYS A 134 -16.47 -12.83 7.27
N ASP A 135 -15.97 -13.99 6.88
CA ASP A 135 -14.89 -14.71 7.55
C ASP A 135 -13.48 -14.26 7.10
N GLY A 136 -13.41 -13.27 6.20
CA GLY A 136 -12.16 -12.73 5.66
C GLY A 136 -11.51 -13.57 4.55
N SER A 137 -12.18 -14.63 4.08
CA SER A 137 -11.76 -15.34 2.86
C SER A 137 -12.01 -14.49 1.61
N ILE A 138 -11.19 -14.70 0.58
CA ILE A 138 -11.25 -13.96 -0.68
C ILE A 138 -11.56 -14.96 -1.79
N ASN A 139 -12.61 -14.68 -2.57
CA ASN A 139 -13.04 -15.46 -3.73
C ASN A 139 -12.77 -14.72 -5.04
#